data_AF-A0A1E3UDM9-F1
#
_entry.id   AF-A0A1E3UDM9-F1
#
_cell.length_a   1.000
_cell.length_b   1.000
_cell.length_c   1.000
_cell.angle_alpha   90.00
_cell.angle_beta   90.00
_cell.angle_gamma   90.00
#
_symmetry.space_group_name_H-M   'P 1'
#
loop_
_entity.id
_entity.type
_entity.pdbx_description
1 polymer ?
#
loop_
_entity_poly.entity_id
_entity_poly.type
_entity_poly.pdbx_seq_one_letter_code
_entity_poly.pdbx_strand_id
1 'polypeptide(L)'
;MNRLLLRLKTSYKVEFMKQEIWAKLIAYNLTETIVSHTVVETRKDTKFSCKVNFTAAAHICRVFFRLHSQKSPADMLTLLSRKLIPVRNERSFPRLQTAHFRRPKYFLDRAA
;
A
#
# COMPACT_ATOMS: atom_id res chain seq x y z
N MET A 1 -0.77 4.58 44.96
CA MET A 1 -1.77 4.01 44.03
C MET A 1 -1.81 4.69 42.65
N ASN A 2 -1.75 6.02 42.55
CA ASN A 2 -1.93 6.75 41.27
C ASN A 2 -0.79 6.59 40.23
N ARG A 3 0.46 6.37 40.66
CA ARG A 3 1.61 6.18 39.74
C ARG A 3 1.56 4.87 38.94
N LEU A 4 1.01 3.80 39.53
CA LEU A 4 0.88 2.49 38.89
C LEU A 4 -0.24 2.50 37.83
N LEU A 5 -1.36 3.20 38.11
CA LEU A 5 -2.44 3.40 37.14
C LEU A 5 -2.00 4.24 35.93
N LEU A 6 -1.21 5.31 36.15
CA LEU A 6 -0.62 6.09 35.07
C LEU A 6 0.33 5.24 34.21
N ARG A 7 1.19 4.42 34.84
CA ARG A 7 2.08 3.48 34.13
C ARG A 7 1.32 2.45 33.31
N LEU A 8 0.24 1.87 33.87
CA LEU A 8 -0.62 0.94 33.15
C LEU A 8 -1.27 1.63 31.93
N LYS A 9 -1.83 2.83 32.10
CA LYS A 9 -2.44 3.59 30.99
C LYS A 9 -1.44 3.87 29.85
N THR A 10 -0.20 4.22 30.17
CA THR A 10 0.87 4.39 29.17
C THR A 10 1.29 3.06 28.54
N SER A 11 1.34 1.97 29.31
CA SER A 11 1.70 0.64 28.81
C SER A 11 0.64 0.08 27.85
N TYR A 12 -0.64 0.22 28.17
CA TYR A 12 -1.74 -0.16 27.27
C TYR A 12 -1.66 0.60 25.95
N LYS A 13 -1.38 1.91 25.99
CA LYS A 13 -1.22 2.73 24.79
C LYS A 13 -0.09 2.23 23.87
N VAL A 14 1.05 1.82 24.45
CA VAL A 14 2.18 1.27 23.69
C VAL A 14 1.82 -0.06 23.04
N GLU A 15 1.08 -0.92 23.73
CA GLU A 15 0.68 -2.22 23.18
C GLU A 15 -0.27 -2.06 21.98
N PHE A 16 -1.23 -1.14 22.04
CA PHE A 16 -2.10 -0.82 20.90
C PHE A 16 -1.31 -0.22 19.72
N MET A 17 -0.29 0.61 19.98
CA MET A 17 0.59 1.10 18.91
C MET A 17 1.33 -0.05 18.22
N LYS A 18 1.86 -1.02 18.98
CA LYS A 18 2.51 -2.20 18.40
C LYS A 18 1.53 -2.98 17.55
N GLN A 19 0.31 -3.23 18.04
CA GLN A 19 -0.73 -3.94 17.30
C GLN A 19 -1.06 -3.23 15.98
N GLU A 20 -1.17 -1.90 15.99
CA GLU A 20 -1.43 -1.11 14.79
C GLU A 20 -0.27 -1.22 13.77
N ILE A 21 0.98 -1.16 14.23
CA ILE A 21 2.16 -1.34 13.39
C ILE A 21 2.17 -2.74 12.77
N TRP A 22 1.97 -3.78 13.57
CA TRP A 22 1.92 -5.17 13.09
C TRP A 22 0.78 -5.38 12.10
N ALA A 23 -0.41 -4.84 12.37
CA ALA A 23 -1.54 -4.94 11.46
C ALA A 23 -1.24 -4.28 10.10
N LYS A 24 -0.60 -3.09 10.10
CA LYS A 24 -0.18 -2.41 8.86
C LYS A 24 0.88 -3.21 8.10
N LEU A 25 1.82 -3.82 8.81
CA LEU A 25 2.91 -4.61 8.22
C LEU A 25 2.38 -5.91 7.60
N ILE A 26 1.48 -6.59 8.29
CA ILE A 26 0.77 -7.78 7.77
C ILE A 26 -0.05 -7.40 6.52
N ALA A 27 -0.81 -6.31 6.58
CA ALA A 27 -1.60 -5.85 5.44
C ALA A 27 -0.72 -5.52 4.23
N TYR A 28 0.42 -4.85 4.46
CA TYR A 28 1.39 -4.55 3.40
C TYR A 28 1.94 -5.84 2.76
N ASN A 29 2.46 -6.76 3.56
CA ASN A 29 3.04 -8.01 3.06
C ASN A 29 2.01 -8.85 2.29
N LEU A 30 0.77 -8.88 2.77
CA LEU A 30 -0.33 -9.57 2.10
C LEU A 30 -0.65 -8.91 0.76
N THR A 31 -0.76 -7.59 0.70
CA THR A 31 -0.96 -6.86 -0.56
C THR A 31 0.17 -7.09 -1.55
N GLU A 32 1.41 -7.13 -1.08
CA GLU A 32 2.58 -7.39 -1.92
C GLU A 32 2.56 -8.81 -2.51
N THR A 33 2.15 -9.80 -1.71
CA THR A 33 2.02 -11.20 -2.15
C THR A 33 0.93 -11.33 -3.21
N ILE A 34 -0.24 -10.72 -2.99
CA ILE A 34 -1.35 -10.72 -3.94
C ILE A 34 -0.93 -10.02 -5.24
N VAL A 35 -0.31 -8.86 -5.15
CA VAL A 35 0.18 -8.12 -6.34
C VAL A 35 1.19 -8.96 -7.11
N SER A 36 2.13 -9.61 -6.43
CA SER A 36 3.14 -10.46 -7.07
C SER A 36 2.48 -11.61 -7.84
N HIS A 37 1.48 -12.26 -7.24
CA HIS A 37 0.70 -13.31 -7.91
C HIS A 37 -0.03 -12.80 -9.16
N THR A 38 -0.77 -11.69 -9.04
CA THR A 38 -1.52 -11.12 -10.17
C THR A 38 -0.62 -10.73 -11.35
N VAL A 39 0.57 -10.21 -11.06
CA VAL A 39 1.55 -9.83 -12.07
C VAL A 39 2.09 -11.06 -12.79
N VAL A 40 2.36 -12.16 -12.08
CA VAL A 40 2.82 -13.42 -12.69
C VAL A 40 1.74 -14.01 -13.60
N GLU A 41 0.48 -14.04 -13.15
CA GLU A 41 -0.63 -14.56 -13.94
C GLU A 41 -0.87 -13.76 -15.22
N THR A 42 -0.78 -12.44 -15.14
CA THR A 42 -1.05 -11.56 -16.29
C THR A 42 0.16 -11.42 -17.24
N ARG A 43 1.37 -11.76 -16.77
CA ARG A 43 2.59 -11.67 -17.58
C ARG A 43 2.69 -12.67 -18.72
N LYS A 44 1.91 -13.76 -18.68
CA LYS A 44 1.98 -14.84 -19.68
C LYS A 44 1.83 -14.34 -21.12
N ASP A 45 1.10 -13.25 -21.34
CA ASP A 45 0.70 -12.78 -22.67
C ASP A 45 1.24 -11.38 -23.06
N THR A 46 2.16 -10.78 -22.29
CA THR A 46 2.55 -9.36 -22.50
C THR A 46 4.03 -9.15 -22.82
N LYS A 47 4.34 -8.35 -23.84
CA LYS A 47 5.71 -7.96 -24.25
C LYS A 47 6.51 -7.19 -23.18
N PHE A 48 5.84 -6.49 -22.27
CA PHE A 48 6.46 -5.63 -21.26
C PHE A 48 6.23 -6.16 -19.85
N SER A 49 7.17 -5.87 -18.93
CA SER A 49 6.97 -6.15 -17.52
C SER A 49 5.86 -5.25 -16.96
N CYS A 50 4.74 -5.84 -16.53
CA CYS A 50 3.66 -5.10 -15.89
C CYS A 50 3.91 -4.94 -14.37
N LYS A 51 3.47 -3.81 -13.83
CA LYS A 51 3.46 -3.51 -12.39
C LYS A 51 2.08 -2.99 -12.01
N VAL A 52 1.51 -3.48 -10.91
CA VAL A 52 0.24 -2.97 -10.38
C VAL A 52 0.49 -1.65 -9.66
N ASN A 53 -0.45 -0.71 -9.76
CA ASN A 53 -0.45 0.45 -8.88
C ASN A 53 -0.68 0.00 -7.41
N PHE A 54 0.37 0.09 -6.60
CA PHE A 54 0.35 -0.41 -5.22
C PHE A 54 -0.72 0.27 -4.35
N THR A 55 -0.96 1.58 -4.51
CA THR A 55 -1.96 2.28 -3.70
C THR A 55 -3.39 1.81 -4.02
N ALA A 56 -3.66 1.58 -5.31
CA ALA A 56 -4.92 1.00 -5.76
C ALA A 56 -5.08 -0.44 -5.25
N ALA A 57 -4.01 -1.24 -5.29
CA ALA A 57 -4.03 -2.61 -4.80
C ALA A 57 -4.28 -2.69 -3.29
N ALA A 58 -3.60 -1.85 -2.50
CA ALA A 58 -3.81 -1.75 -1.05
C ALA A 58 -5.26 -1.34 -0.72
N HIS A 59 -5.83 -0.41 -1.48
CA HIS A 59 -7.24 -0.03 -1.31
C HIS A 59 -8.19 -1.20 -1.60
N ILE A 60 -8.01 -1.90 -2.73
CA ILE A 60 -8.83 -3.05 -3.11
C ILE A 60 -8.74 -4.16 -2.04
N CYS A 61 -7.53 -4.52 -1.63
CA CYS A 61 -7.29 -5.54 -0.61
C CYS A 61 -7.92 -5.13 0.74
N ARG A 62 -7.76 -3.88 1.16
CA ARG A 62 -8.38 -3.37 2.40
C ARG A 62 -9.90 -3.50 2.37
N VAL A 63 -10.54 -3.13 1.26
CA VAL A 63 -11.99 -3.24 1.09
C VAL A 63 -12.42 -4.70 1.12
N PHE A 64 -11.69 -5.58 0.44
CA PHE A 64 -11.95 -7.01 0.40
C PHE A 64 -11.88 -7.65 1.80
N PHE A 65 -10.79 -7.41 2.54
CA PHE A 65 -10.59 -7.99 3.87
C PHE A 65 -11.52 -7.39 4.92
N ARG A 66 -11.82 -6.08 4.84
CA ARG A 66 -12.68 -5.41 5.84
C ARG A 66 -14.15 -5.80 5.70
N LEU A 67 -14.67 -5.87 4.47
CA LEU A 67 -16.11 -6.08 4.25
C LEU A 67 -16.54 -7.54 4.37
N HIS A 68 -15.61 -8.46 4.68
CA HIS A 68 -15.79 -9.90 4.55
C HIS A 68 -16.65 -10.23 3.31
N SER A 69 -16.21 -9.67 2.17
CA SER A 69 -17.07 -9.61 0.99
C SER A 69 -17.41 -11.03 0.58
N GLN A 70 -18.69 -11.32 0.33
CA GLN A 70 -19.11 -12.60 -0.28
C GLN A 70 -18.52 -12.80 -1.69
N LYS A 71 -17.86 -11.78 -2.23
CA LYS A 71 -17.17 -11.84 -3.51
C LYS A 71 -16.01 -12.82 -3.45
N SER A 72 -15.84 -13.57 -4.53
CA SER A 72 -14.79 -14.55 -4.63
C SER A 72 -13.41 -13.86 -4.64
N PRO A 73 -12.35 -14.51 -4.15
CA PRO A 73 -10.98 -14.01 -4.31
C PRO A 73 -10.61 -13.79 -5.79
N ALA A 74 -11.22 -14.54 -6.72
CA ALA A 74 -11.05 -14.34 -8.15
C ALA A 74 -11.53 -12.96 -8.64
N ASP A 75 -12.64 -12.45 -8.09
CA ASP A 75 -13.14 -11.11 -8.41
C ASP A 75 -12.15 -10.02 -7.98
N MET A 76 -11.43 -10.24 -6.88
CA MET A 76 -10.38 -9.32 -6.43
C MET A 76 -9.18 -9.31 -7.39
N LEU A 77 -8.71 -10.50 -7.79
CA LEU A 77 -7.58 -10.65 -8.72
C LEU A 77 -7.88 -10.02 -10.09
N THR A 78 -9.11 -10.17 -10.61
CA THR A 78 -9.53 -9.55 -11.87
C THR A 78 -9.61 -8.01 -11.79
N LEU A 79 -10.01 -7.46 -10.64
CA LEU A 79 -9.96 -6.01 -10.42
C LEU A 79 -8.52 -5.48 -10.37
N LEU A 80 -7.61 -6.26 -9.80
CA LEU A 80 -6.19 -5.91 -9.72
C LEU A 80 -5.50 -5.98 -11.09
N SER A 81 -5.82 -6.99 -11.90
CA SER A 81 -5.25 -7.10 -13.25
C SER A 81 -5.63 -5.90 -14.13
N ARG A 82 -6.84 -5.36 -13.98
CA ARG A 82 -7.27 -4.11 -14.63
C ARG A 82 -6.48 -2.87 -14.22
N LYS A 83 -5.75 -2.91 -13.10
CA LYS A 83 -4.90 -1.81 -12.58
C LYS A 83 -3.41 -2.01 -12.89
N LEU A 84 -3.07 -2.96 -13.76
CA LEU A 84 -1.71 -3.16 -14.24
C LEU A 84 -1.29 -2.00 -15.14
N ILE A 85 -0.07 -1.52 -14.93
CA ILE A 85 0.59 -0.51 -15.75
C ILE A 85 1.83 -1.15 -16.36
N PRO A 86 2.04 -1.06 -17.69
CA PRO A 86 3.25 -1.56 -18.31
C PRO A 86 4.44 -0.70 -17.89
N VAL A 87 5.49 -1.34 -17.38
CA VAL A 87 6.77 -0.69 -17.12
C VAL A 87 7.58 -0.72 -18.41
N ARG A 88 7.85 0.47 -18.95
CA ARG A 88 8.67 0.66 -20.16
C ARG A 88 10.11 0.98 -19.72
N ASN A 89 10.96 -0.04 -19.69
CA ASN A 89 12.36 0.09 -19.28
C ASN A 89 13.19 0.83 -20.35
N GLU A 90 12.93 0.54 -21.63
CA GLU A 90 13.64 1.10 -22.79
C GLU A 90 13.08 2.46 -23.21
N ARG A 91 13.12 3.47 -22.34
CA ARG A 91 12.79 4.85 -22.75
C ARG A 91 14.00 5.49 -23.41
N SER A 92 13.84 5.91 -24.67
CA SER A 92 14.84 6.71 -25.41
C SER A 92 15.16 8.04 -24.71
N PHE A 93 14.17 8.66 -24.03
CA PHE A 93 14.39 9.85 -23.21
C PHE A 93 14.06 9.55 -21.75
N PRO A 94 15.03 9.70 -20.81
CA PRO A 94 14.75 9.55 -19.39
C PRO A 94 13.71 10.61 -18.98
N ARG A 95 12.89 10.28 -17.98
CA ARG A 95 12.07 11.32 -17.36
C ARG A 95 13.01 12.33 -16.72
N LEU A 96 13.06 13.54 -17.27
CA LEU A 96 13.73 14.65 -16.64
C LEU A 96 13.12 14.82 -15.25
N GLN A 97 13.95 14.80 -14.21
CA GLN A 97 13.52 15.23 -12.88
C GLN A 97 13.37 16.75 -12.93
N THR A 98 12.33 17.25 -13.61
CA THR A 98 12.19 18.67 -13.89
C THR A 98 12.15 19.45 -12.58
N ALA A 99 13.06 20.41 -12.40
CA ALA A 99 13.17 21.26 -11.23
C ALA A 99 11.85 21.99 -10.88
N HIS A 100 10.95 22.17 -11.84
CA HIS A 100 9.62 22.75 -11.65
C HIS A 100 8.68 21.90 -10.76
N PHE A 101 8.89 20.59 -10.65
CA PHE A 101 8.14 19.72 -9.70
C PHE A 101 8.83 19.61 -8.32
N ARG A 102 9.99 20.26 -8.12
CA ARG A 102 10.76 20.27 -6.87
C ARG A 102 10.48 21.52 -6.02
N ARG A 103 9.21 21.88 -5.80
CA ARG A 103 8.91 22.70 -4.63
C ARG A 103 8.49 21.77 -3.51
N PRO A 104 9.34 21.48 -2.50
CA PRO A 104 8.80 21.05 -1.23
C PRO A 104 7.88 22.18 -0.77
N LYS A 105 6.56 21.95 -0.77
CA LYS A 105 5.68 22.75 0.06
C LYS A 105 6.00 22.34 1.49
N TYR A 106 6.96 23.00 2.10
CA TYR A 106 7.13 22.95 3.55
C TYR A 106 5.80 23.43 4.14
N PHE A 107 5.10 22.55 4.84
CA PHE A 107 4.09 22.96 5.81
C PHE A 107 4.86 23.73 6.88
N LEU A 108 4.97 25.04 6.70
CA LEU A 108 5.32 25.94 7.79
C LEU A 108 4.07 26.02 8.66
N ASP A 109 3.88 25.02 9.53
CA ASP A 109 2.90 25.16 10.59
C ASP A 109 3.37 26.32 11.47
N ARG A 110 2.62 27.42 11.37
CA ARG A 110 2.77 28.58 12.23
C ARG A 110 2.38 28.13 13.63
N ALA A 111 3.38 27.78 14.44
CA ALA A 111 3.24 27.78 15.88
C ALA A 111 2.96 29.23 16.29
N ALA A 112 1.70 29.50 16.60
CA ALA A 112 1.24 30.68 17.33
C ALA A 112 0.70 30.19 18.67
#